data_AF-A0AAJ1ZTD0-F1
#
_entry.id   AF-A0AAJ1ZTD0-F1
#
_cell.length_a   1.000
_cell.length_b   1.000
_cell.length_c   1.000
_cell.angle_alpha   90.00
_cell.angle_beta   90.00
_cell.angle_gamma   90.00
#
_symmetry.space_group_name_H-M   'P 1'
#
loop_
_entity.id
_entity.type
_entity.pdbx_description
1 polymer ?
#
loop_
_entity_poly.entity_id
_entity_poly.type
_entity_poly.pdbx_seq_one_letter_code
_entity_poly.pdbx_strand_id
1 'polypeptide(L)'
;MTIAKKYKALMCLLVAILITMFLWWHFTYSEPPFVIIGDKDVLSKIQVNVYMFRYQKNSSLKTVFMNGRSYKVDDQNVDRFEIYSSYDKKLFFHYGYDNVPRMVNDDSIARNTLLFCKSGENIFVSTRSTNCENLKNEARLLPLEDEVKKELSEEREKPNIKTKDDEKGFVRDLAKSFLDVTEPEN
;
A
#
# COMPACT_ATOMS: atom_id res chain seq x y z
N MET A 1 -29.86 -45.28 23.81
CA MET A 1 -29.84 -44.38 22.62
C MET A 1 -29.96 -45.22 21.37
N THR A 2 -30.97 -45.01 20.52
CA THR A 2 -31.25 -45.87 19.36
C THR A 2 -30.24 -45.66 18.23
N ILE A 3 -30.04 -46.68 17.41
CA ILE A 3 -29.16 -46.66 16.22
C ILE A 3 -29.53 -45.48 15.30
N ALA A 4 -30.82 -45.23 15.07
CA ALA A 4 -31.30 -44.10 14.28
C ALA A 4 -30.90 -42.73 14.85
N LYS A 5 -30.84 -42.56 16.18
CA LYS A 5 -30.35 -41.31 16.81
C LYS A 5 -28.85 -41.11 16.58
N LYS A 6 -28.05 -42.19 16.57
CA LYS A 6 -26.61 -42.13 16.25
C LYS A 6 -26.36 -41.70 14.81
N TYR A 7 -27.11 -42.25 13.84
CA TYR A 7 -26.99 -41.86 12.43
C TYR A 7 -27.38 -40.39 12.18
N LYS A 8 -28.47 -39.91 12.78
CA LYS A 8 -28.85 -38.49 12.67
C LYS A 8 -27.79 -37.55 13.23
N ALA A 9 -27.22 -37.89 14.39
CA ALA A 9 -26.16 -37.08 15.00
C ALA A 9 -24.89 -37.04 14.13
N LEU A 10 -24.48 -38.18 13.56
CA LEU A 10 -23.33 -38.26 12.65
C LEU A 10 -23.55 -37.44 11.37
N MET A 11 -24.74 -37.53 10.77
CA MET A 11 -25.08 -36.75 9.57
C MET A 11 -25.09 -35.24 9.86
N CYS A 12 -25.63 -34.81 11.00
CA CYS A 12 -25.58 -33.40 11.40
C CYS A 12 -24.14 -32.90 11.59
N LEU A 13 -23.27 -33.71 12.20
CA LEU A 13 -21.86 -33.36 12.38
C LEU A 13 -21.12 -33.23 11.02
N LEU A 14 -21.35 -34.15 10.09
CA LEU A 14 -20.76 -34.09 8.75
C LEU A 14 -21.21 -32.84 7.98
N VAL A 15 -22.50 -32.51 8.04
CA VAL A 15 -23.04 -31.29 7.42
C VAL A 15 -22.41 -30.04 8.05
N ALA A 16 -22.27 -30.00 9.38
CA ALA A 16 -21.63 -28.88 10.05
C ALA A 16 -20.16 -28.72 9.64
N ILE A 17 -19.39 -29.82 9.54
CA ILE A 17 -18.00 -29.81 9.07
C ILE A 17 -17.93 -29.27 7.64
N LEU A 18 -18.77 -29.76 6.73
CA LEU A 18 -18.81 -29.30 5.33
C LEU A 18 -19.13 -27.80 5.23
N ILE A 19 -20.11 -27.31 6.00
CA ILE A 19 -20.44 -25.89 6.07
C ILE A 19 -19.25 -25.08 6.59
N THR A 20 -18.58 -25.53 7.66
CA THR A 20 -17.41 -24.81 8.18
C THR A 20 -16.24 -24.77 7.20
N MET A 21 -15.97 -25.86 6.47
CA MET A 21 -14.94 -25.88 5.43
C MET A 21 -15.28 -24.93 4.28
N PHE A 22 -16.55 -24.89 3.87
CA PHE A 22 -17.02 -23.97 2.84
C PHE A 22 -16.92 -22.50 3.27
N LEU A 23 -17.31 -22.19 4.51
CA LEU A 23 -17.16 -20.85 5.08
C LEU A 23 -15.69 -20.42 5.20
N TRP A 24 -14.79 -21.35 5.54
CA TRP A 24 -13.35 -21.05 5.59
C TRP A 24 -12.78 -20.78 4.20
N TRP A 25 -13.23 -21.50 3.18
CA TRP A 25 -12.83 -21.22 1.78
C TRP A 25 -13.23 -19.80 1.34
N HIS A 26 -14.35 -19.29 1.84
CA HIS A 26 -14.82 -17.93 1.57
C HIS A 26 -14.19 -16.86 2.47
N PHE A 27 -13.33 -17.25 3.42
CA PHE A 27 -12.61 -16.29 4.25
C PHE A 27 -11.43 -15.69 3.47
N THR A 28 -11.73 -14.70 2.62
CA THR A 28 -10.71 -13.87 1.96
C THR A 28 -10.28 -12.76 2.90
N TYR A 29 -8.99 -12.70 3.20
CA TYR A 29 -8.40 -11.54 3.88
C TYR A 29 -8.31 -10.38 2.88
N SER A 30 -8.88 -9.24 3.25
CA SER A 30 -8.84 -7.98 2.50
C SER A 30 -8.50 -6.88 3.48
N GLU A 31 -7.63 -5.98 3.03
CA GLU A 31 -7.29 -4.79 3.78
C GLU A 31 -8.41 -3.74 3.65
N PRO A 32 -8.48 -2.76 4.57
CA PRO A 32 -9.32 -1.59 4.35
C PRO A 32 -8.90 -0.84 3.08
N PRO A 33 -9.83 -0.16 2.39
CA PRO A 33 -9.51 0.58 1.19
C PRO A 33 -8.52 1.72 1.48
N PHE A 34 -7.75 2.12 0.46
CA PHE A 34 -6.89 3.29 0.54
C PHE A 34 -7.71 4.57 0.73
N VAL A 35 -7.33 5.36 1.73
CA VAL A 35 -7.98 6.63 2.07
C VAL A 35 -6.99 7.76 1.91
N ILE A 36 -7.22 8.63 0.92
CA ILE A 36 -6.36 9.78 0.65
C ILE A 36 -7.11 11.05 1.08
N ILE A 37 -6.51 11.78 2.02
CA ILE A 37 -7.07 13.00 2.61
C ILE A 37 -6.06 14.14 2.52
N GLY A 38 -6.57 15.37 2.56
CA GLY A 38 -5.76 16.58 2.38
C GLY A 38 -6.56 17.73 1.79
N ASP A 39 -5.88 18.87 1.61
CA ASP A 39 -6.48 20.04 0.98
C ASP A 39 -6.77 19.80 -0.50
N LYS A 40 -7.90 20.34 -0.99
CA LYS A 40 -8.37 20.09 -2.36
C LYS A 40 -7.37 20.51 -3.43
N ASP A 41 -6.66 21.62 -3.22
CA ASP A 41 -5.65 22.12 -4.15
C ASP A 41 -4.43 21.19 -4.22
N VAL A 42 -4.02 20.62 -3.07
CA VAL A 42 -2.98 19.61 -3.00
C VAL A 42 -3.42 18.33 -3.70
N LEU A 43 -4.56 17.77 -3.28
CA LEU A 43 -5.09 16.50 -3.79
C LEU A 43 -5.33 16.52 -5.30
N SER A 44 -5.66 17.68 -5.88
CA SER A 44 -5.84 17.81 -7.34
C SER A 44 -4.56 17.53 -8.16
N LYS A 45 -3.39 17.52 -7.50
CA LYS A 45 -2.08 17.30 -8.11
C LYS A 45 -1.37 16.06 -7.57
N ILE A 46 -2.00 15.33 -6.66
CA ILE A 46 -1.48 14.10 -6.10
C ILE A 46 -1.82 12.92 -7.01
N GLN A 47 -0.83 12.08 -7.25
CA GLN A 47 -1.00 10.74 -7.77
C GLN A 47 -0.43 9.74 -6.76
N VAL A 48 -1.18 8.67 -6.48
CA VAL A 48 -0.75 7.56 -5.62
C VAL A 48 -0.92 6.26 -6.38
N ASN A 49 0.21 5.57 -6.55
CA ASN A 49 0.30 4.23 -7.10
C ASN A 49 0.71 3.28 -5.98
N VAL A 50 0.16 2.06 -6.01
CA VAL A 50 0.43 1.04 -5.01
C VAL A 50 0.85 -0.24 -5.71
N TYR A 51 2.06 -0.69 -5.42
CA TYR A 51 2.54 -2.00 -5.80
C TYR A 51 2.12 -3.01 -4.75
N MET A 52 1.37 -4.01 -5.18
CA MET A 52 0.83 -5.08 -4.35
C MET A 52 1.61 -6.35 -4.62
N PHE A 53 2.43 -6.75 -3.66
CA PHE A 53 3.17 -8.01 -3.71
C PHE A 53 2.27 -9.16 -3.28
N ARG A 54 2.25 -10.22 -4.08
CA ARG A 54 1.52 -11.46 -3.75
C ARG A 54 2.44 -12.66 -3.92
N TYR A 55 2.79 -13.33 -2.84
CA TYR A 55 3.54 -14.58 -2.91
C TYR A 55 2.71 -15.62 -3.67
N GLN A 56 3.35 -16.29 -4.63
CA GLN A 56 2.73 -17.35 -5.46
C GLN A 56 1.61 -16.88 -6.41
N LYS A 57 1.36 -15.57 -6.53
CA LYS A 57 0.45 -14.97 -7.51
C LYS A 57 1.17 -13.83 -8.26
N ASN A 58 0.49 -13.24 -9.24
CA ASN A 58 1.00 -12.08 -9.93
C ASN A 58 0.90 -10.84 -9.03
N SER A 59 2.05 -10.29 -8.66
CA SER A 59 2.13 -8.93 -8.11
C SER A 59 1.63 -7.92 -9.14
N SER A 60 1.09 -6.80 -8.67
CA SER A 60 0.45 -5.83 -9.55
C SER A 60 0.63 -4.42 -9.05
N LEU A 61 0.82 -3.49 -9.96
CA LEU A 61 0.85 -2.06 -9.68
C LEU A 61 -0.47 -1.42 -10.09
N LYS A 62 -1.09 -0.64 -9.21
CA LYS A 62 -2.37 0.02 -9.46
C LYS A 62 -2.38 1.45 -8.95
N THR A 63 -2.99 2.35 -9.71
CA THR A 63 -3.28 3.70 -9.24
C THR A 63 -4.50 3.66 -8.33
N VAL A 64 -4.33 4.11 -7.07
CA VAL A 64 -5.41 4.19 -6.08
C VAL A 64 -5.99 5.60 -5.97
N PHE A 65 -5.22 6.61 -6.39
CA PHE A 65 -5.65 8.00 -6.37
C PHE A 65 -4.95 8.82 -7.44
N MET A 66 -5.69 9.66 -8.15
CA MET A 66 -5.13 10.58 -9.14
C MET A 66 -6.06 11.76 -9.36
N ASN A 67 -5.50 12.97 -9.45
CA ASN A 67 -6.22 14.20 -9.81
C ASN A 67 -7.49 14.43 -8.96
N GLY A 68 -7.38 14.22 -7.65
CA GLY A 68 -8.49 14.40 -6.71
C GLY A 68 -9.54 13.28 -6.71
N ARG A 69 -9.28 12.14 -7.37
CA ARG A 69 -10.21 11.00 -7.47
C ARG A 69 -9.59 9.71 -6.93
N SER A 70 -10.34 8.98 -6.12
CA SER A 70 -9.98 7.64 -5.67
C SER A 70 -10.44 6.56 -6.64
N TYR A 71 -9.64 5.51 -6.77
CA TYR A 71 -9.89 4.36 -7.62
C TYR A 71 -9.94 3.10 -6.76
N LYS A 72 -10.91 2.23 -7.04
CA LYS A 72 -10.99 0.93 -6.38
C LYS A 72 -9.92 0.01 -6.95
N VAL A 73 -9.24 -0.70 -6.06
CA VAL A 73 -8.26 -1.74 -6.40
C VAL A 73 -8.65 -3.04 -5.71
N ASP A 74 -8.28 -4.16 -6.32
CA ASP A 74 -8.36 -5.46 -5.67
C ASP A 74 -7.15 -5.62 -4.75
N ASP A 75 -7.38 -5.52 -3.44
CA ASP A 75 -6.38 -5.64 -2.38
C ASP A 75 -6.45 -7.01 -1.67
N GLN A 76 -7.15 -7.99 -2.24
CA GLN A 76 -7.28 -9.31 -1.64
C GLN A 76 -5.97 -10.07 -1.67
N ASN A 77 -5.67 -10.73 -0.55
CA ASN A 77 -4.50 -11.61 -0.39
C ASN A 77 -3.18 -10.96 -0.84
N VAL A 78 -2.98 -9.69 -0.49
CA VAL A 78 -1.72 -8.98 -0.69
C VAL A 78 -0.83 -9.22 0.53
N ASP A 79 0.45 -9.51 0.31
CA ASP A 79 1.41 -9.80 1.39
C ASP A 79 2.22 -8.56 1.79
N ARG A 80 2.43 -7.63 0.87
CA ARG A 80 3.11 -6.35 1.09
C ARG A 80 2.57 -5.29 0.13
N PHE A 81 2.50 -4.06 0.62
CA PHE A 81 2.23 -2.89 -0.19
C PHE A 81 3.46 -1.99 -0.24
N GLU A 82 3.80 -1.51 -1.42
CA GLU A 82 4.70 -0.37 -1.62
C GLU A 82 3.91 0.77 -2.24
N ILE A 83 3.84 1.88 -1.53
CA ILE A 83 3.09 3.07 -1.91
C ILE A 83 4.07 4.09 -2.48
N TYR A 84 3.80 4.50 -3.71
CA TYR A 84 4.51 5.57 -4.41
C TYR A 84 3.55 6.72 -4.61
N SER A 85 3.89 7.88 -4.07
CA SER A 85 3.11 9.10 -4.24
C SER A 85 3.94 10.18 -4.93
N SER A 86 3.27 10.99 -5.74
CA SER A 86 3.87 12.16 -6.35
C SER A 86 2.95 13.38 -6.30
N TYR A 87 3.56 14.56 -6.22
CA TYR A 87 2.89 15.86 -6.36
C TYR A 87 3.40 16.56 -7.61
N ASP A 88 2.49 16.85 -8.54
CA ASP A 88 2.77 17.54 -9.82
C ASP A 88 3.91 16.86 -10.63
N LYS A 89 4.07 15.54 -10.47
CA LYS A 89 5.16 14.73 -11.06
C LYS A 89 6.58 15.25 -10.75
N LYS A 90 6.75 16.02 -9.68
CA LYS A 90 8.04 16.68 -9.33
C LYS A 90 8.56 16.26 -7.97
N LEU A 91 7.66 16.12 -7.01
CA LEU A 91 7.99 15.71 -5.65
C LEU A 91 7.44 14.32 -5.41
N PHE A 92 8.21 13.47 -4.75
CA PHE A 92 7.96 12.04 -4.61
C PHE A 92 8.11 11.61 -3.15
N PHE A 93 7.39 10.55 -2.80
CA PHE A 93 7.52 9.87 -1.53
C PHE A 93 7.23 8.38 -1.71
N HIS A 94 8.03 7.55 -1.08
CA HIS A 94 7.88 6.10 -1.03
C HIS A 94 7.74 5.59 0.41
N TYR A 95 6.82 4.66 0.60
CA TYR A 95 6.66 3.92 1.85
C TYR A 95 6.13 2.53 1.60
N GLY A 96 6.78 1.51 2.18
CA GLY A 96 6.36 0.13 2.12
C GLY A 96 6.04 -0.46 3.49
N TYR A 97 5.09 -1.39 3.53
CA TYR A 97 4.78 -2.18 4.72
C TYR A 97 4.30 -3.59 4.37
N ASP A 98 4.68 -4.55 5.20
CA ASP A 98 4.16 -5.91 5.13
C ASP A 98 2.72 -5.94 5.63
N ASN A 99 1.89 -6.63 4.87
CA ASN A 99 0.51 -6.92 5.21
C ASN A 99 0.46 -8.17 6.10
N VAL A 100 0.99 -8.05 7.31
CA VAL A 100 0.95 -9.14 8.29
C VAL A 100 -0.44 -9.15 8.94
N PRO A 101 -1.21 -10.26 8.88
CA PRO A 101 -2.54 -10.39 9.50
C PRO A 101 -2.57 -10.28 11.05
N ARG A 102 -1.51 -9.74 11.67
CA ARG A 102 -1.25 -9.78 13.13
C ARG A 102 -1.07 -8.44 13.81
N MET A 103 -1.22 -7.32 13.12
CA MET A 103 -1.38 -6.06 13.86
C MET A 103 -2.86 -5.84 14.12
N VAL A 104 -3.29 -6.42 15.26
CA VAL A 104 -4.29 -5.81 16.14
C VAL A 104 -4.18 -4.28 15.98
N ASN A 105 -5.32 -3.65 15.71
CA ASN A 105 -5.58 -2.21 15.54
C ASN A 105 -4.89 -1.29 16.59
N ASP A 106 -3.56 -1.30 16.68
CA ASP A 106 -2.79 -0.50 17.65
C ASP A 106 -2.63 0.94 17.16
N ASP A 107 -2.78 1.16 15.84
CA ASP A 107 -2.88 2.50 15.29
C ASP A 107 -4.36 2.86 15.11
N SER A 108 -4.76 4.01 15.69
CA SER A 108 -6.09 4.60 15.51
C SER A 108 -6.44 4.96 14.05
N ILE A 109 -5.46 4.83 13.14
CA ILE A 109 -5.54 5.12 11.71
C ILE A 109 -5.04 3.89 10.94
N ALA A 110 -5.82 3.43 9.97
CA ALA A 110 -5.40 2.35 9.08
C ALA A 110 -4.17 2.77 8.27
N ARG A 111 -3.18 1.87 8.12
CA ARG A 111 -1.93 2.10 7.36
C ARG A 111 -2.15 2.53 5.90
N ASN A 112 -3.33 2.23 5.37
CA ASN A 112 -3.73 2.58 4.00
C ASN A 112 -4.26 4.02 3.89
N THR A 113 -4.19 4.80 4.99
CA THR A 113 -4.56 6.22 5.03
C THR A 113 -3.34 7.10 4.80
N LEU A 114 -3.40 7.99 3.82
CA LEU A 114 -2.37 8.99 3.56
C LEU A 114 -2.97 10.39 3.66
N LEU A 115 -2.39 11.21 4.53
CA LEU A 115 -2.69 12.63 4.63
C LEU A 115 -1.63 13.44 3.88
N PHE A 116 -2.06 14.26 2.92
CA PHE A 116 -1.21 15.22 2.23
C PHE A 116 -1.59 16.65 2.62
N CYS A 117 -0.62 17.41 3.12
CA CYS A 117 -0.84 18.82 3.44
C CYS A 117 0.28 19.70 2.92
N LYS A 118 -0.07 20.96 2.68
CA LYS A 118 0.86 21.98 2.22
C LYS A 118 1.27 22.89 3.36
N SER A 119 2.55 23.16 3.49
CA SER A 119 3.07 24.20 4.38
C SER A 119 4.17 24.96 3.64
N GLY A 120 3.83 26.16 3.17
CA GLY A 120 4.66 26.95 2.26
C GLY A 120 4.76 26.27 0.89
N GLU A 121 5.99 26.05 0.42
CA GLU A 121 6.29 25.34 -0.83
C GLU A 121 6.39 23.81 -0.65
N ASN A 122 6.32 23.34 0.59
CA ASN A 122 6.55 21.95 0.93
C ASN A 122 5.24 21.18 1.00
N ILE A 123 5.24 19.97 0.46
CA ILE A 123 4.16 19.00 0.62
C ILE A 123 4.62 17.94 1.60
N PHE A 124 3.85 17.78 2.68
CA PHE A 124 4.08 16.78 3.72
C PHE A 124 3.10 15.63 3.55
N VAL A 125 3.54 14.44 3.93
CA VAL A 125 2.74 13.22 3.96
C VAL A 125 2.84 12.57 5.33
N SER A 126 1.70 12.12 5.86
CA SER A 126 1.64 11.33 7.10
C SER A 126 0.77 10.10 6.89
N THR A 127 1.23 8.97 7.42
CA THR A 127 0.49 7.71 7.54
C THR A 127 -0.12 7.53 8.95
N ARG A 128 0.04 8.53 9.82
CA ARG A 128 -0.26 8.46 11.27
C ARG A 128 -1.13 9.60 11.79
N SER A 129 -1.50 10.54 10.94
CA SER A 129 -2.33 11.69 11.30
C SER A 129 -3.46 11.89 10.28
N THR A 130 -4.58 12.44 10.75
CA THR A 130 -5.69 12.90 9.91
C THR A 130 -5.81 14.43 9.84
N ASN A 131 -4.96 15.16 10.56
CA ASN A 131 -4.95 16.62 10.61
C ASN A 131 -3.55 17.19 10.29
N CYS A 132 -3.53 18.27 9.49
CA CYS A 132 -2.33 18.99 9.07
C CYS A 132 -1.60 19.74 10.19
N GLU A 133 -2.25 20.01 11.33
CA GLU A 133 -1.71 20.85 12.41
C GLU A 133 -0.40 20.34 13.04
N ASN A 134 -0.10 19.03 12.94
CA ASN A 134 1.05 18.40 13.59
C ASN A 134 2.15 17.90 12.63
N LEU A 135 2.16 18.35 11.38
CA LEU A 135 3.03 17.76 10.33
C LEU A 135 4.48 18.21 10.30
N LYS A 136 4.93 19.12 11.19
CA LYS A 136 6.29 19.70 11.12
C LYS A 136 7.42 18.67 11.25
N ASN A 137 7.13 17.49 11.79
CA ASN A 137 8.10 16.40 11.98
C ASN A 137 7.82 15.19 11.07
N GLU A 138 6.89 15.32 10.12
CA GLU A 138 6.47 14.22 9.26
C GLU A 138 7.25 14.21 7.94
N ALA A 139 7.10 13.13 7.18
CA ALA A 139 7.80 12.98 5.92
C ALA A 139 7.40 14.08 4.92
N ARG A 140 8.39 14.61 4.20
CA ARG A 140 8.19 15.57 3.12
C ARG A 140 8.34 14.86 1.79
N LEU A 141 7.54 15.23 0.79
CA LEU A 141 7.79 14.83 -0.59
C LEU A 141 9.02 15.58 -1.12
N LEU A 142 9.98 14.84 -1.66
CA LEU A 142 11.29 15.33 -2.09
C LEU A 142 11.43 15.25 -3.61
N PRO A 143 12.34 16.01 -4.23
CA PRO A 143 12.77 15.72 -5.60
C PRO A 143 13.17 14.25 -5.73
N LEU A 144 12.89 13.65 -6.88
CA LEU A 144 13.09 12.22 -7.12
C LEU A 144 14.51 11.74 -6.76
N GLU A 145 15.52 12.52 -7.15
CA GLU A 145 16.92 12.21 -6.85
C GLU A 145 17.21 12.12 -5.35
N ASP A 146 16.53 12.92 -4.54
CA ASP A 146 16.74 12.96 -3.09
C ASP A 146 15.98 11.83 -2.40
N GLU A 147 14.80 11.47 -2.89
CA GLU A 147 14.06 10.30 -2.40
C GLU A 147 14.82 8.99 -2.70
N VAL A 148 15.39 8.85 -3.89
CA VAL A 148 16.22 7.69 -4.25
C VAL A 148 17.46 7.60 -3.37
N LYS A 149 18.16 8.73 -3.12
CA LYS A 149 19.33 8.75 -2.22
C LYS A 149 18.95 8.35 -0.80
N LYS A 150 17.80 8.81 -0.31
CA LYS A 150 17.27 8.44 1.00
C LYS A 150 17.06 6.92 1.08
N GLU A 151 16.37 6.34 0.10
CA GLU A 151 16.11 4.89 0.05
C GLU A 151 17.40 4.07 0.05
N LEU A 152 18.37 4.43 -0.81
CA LEU A 152 19.71 3.81 -0.84
C LEU A 152 20.47 3.89 0.49
N SER A 153 20.23 4.95 1.27
CA SER A 153 20.89 5.15 2.57
C SER A 153 20.22 4.37 3.71
N GLU A 154 18.93 4.06 3.58
CA GLU A 154 18.09 3.41 4.59
C GLU A 154 17.96 1.89 4.39
N GLU A 155 18.24 1.37 3.19
CA GLU A 155 18.21 -0.07 2.92
C GLU A 155 19.23 -0.86 3.76
N ARG A 156 18.73 -1.85 4.50
CA ARG A 156 19.53 -2.73 5.38
C ARG A 156 20.44 -3.67 4.61
N GLU A 157 20.06 -4.05 3.40
CA GLU A 157 20.89 -4.75 2.43
C GLU A 157 21.13 -3.78 1.28
N LYS A 158 22.27 -3.08 1.32
CA LYS A 158 22.64 -2.19 0.23
C LYS A 158 22.61 -2.98 -1.07
N PRO A 159 21.98 -2.48 -2.15
CA PRO A 159 22.04 -3.14 -3.43
C PRO A 159 23.51 -3.28 -3.80
N ASN A 160 23.87 -4.33 -4.55
CA ASN A 160 25.26 -4.60 -4.92
C ASN A 160 25.76 -3.59 -5.97
N ILE A 161 25.81 -2.31 -5.59
CA ILE A 161 26.23 -1.16 -6.38
C ILE A 161 27.75 -1.09 -6.24
N LYS A 162 28.46 -1.56 -7.26
CA LYS A 162 29.92 -1.59 -7.26
C LYS A 162 30.52 -0.36 -7.93
N THR A 163 29.75 0.33 -8.77
CA THR A 163 30.21 1.47 -9.55
C THR A 163 29.22 2.63 -9.53
N LYS A 164 29.70 3.84 -9.85
CA LYS A 164 28.85 5.04 -10.02
C LYS A 164 27.85 4.91 -11.18
N ASP A 165 28.14 4.08 -12.17
CA ASP A 165 27.23 3.84 -13.30
C ASP A 165 26.12 2.85 -12.92
N ASP A 166 26.40 1.87 -12.05
CA ASP A 166 25.38 1.01 -11.45
C ASP A 166 24.40 1.83 -10.59
N GLU A 167 24.92 2.80 -9.83
CA GLU A 167 24.11 3.73 -9.03
C GLU A 167 23.16 4.53 -9.94
N LYS A 168 23.66 5.08 -11.05
CA LYS A 168 22.83 5.80 -12.04
C LYS A 168 21.80 4.89 -12.71
N GLY A 169 22.17 3.64 -13.01
CA GLY A 169 21.27 2.64 -13.57
C GLY A 169 20.13 2.32 -12.61
N PHE A 170 20.45 2.06 -11.35
CA PHE A 170 19.47 1.83 -10.29
C PHE A 170 18.55 3.03 -10.09
N VAL A 171 19.11 4.25 -9.99
CA VAL A 171 18.31 5.49 -9.88
C VAL A 171 17.38 5.65 -11.07
N ARG A 172 17.85 5.35 -12.29
CA ARG A 172 17.03 5.43 -13.49
C ARG A 172 15.91 4.41 -13.49
N ASP A 173 16.17 3.19 -13.04
CA ASP A 173 15.17 2.12 -13.02
C ASP A 173 14.12 2.35 -11.90
N LEU A 174 14.55 2.91 -10.76
CA LEU A 174 13.65 3.40 -9.71
C LEU A 174 12.84 4.61 -10.21
N ALA A 175 13.48 5.58 -10.86
CA ALA A 175 12.80 6.70 -11.47
C ALA A 175 11.77 6.25 -12.51
N LYS A 176 12.09 5.20 -13.27
CA LYS A 176 11.19 4.56 -14.22
C LYS A 176 9.99 3.92 -13.49
N SER A 177 10.17 3.27 -12.34
CA SER A 177 9.03 2.77 -11.55
C SER A 177 8.16 3.90 -10.98
N PHE A 178 8.72 5.10 -10.74
CA PHE A 178 7.92 6.28 -10.41
C PHE A 178 7.20 6.89 -11.64
N LEU A 179 7.79 6.82 -12.84
CA LEU A 179 7.37 7.59 -14.03
C LEU A 179 6.59 6.80 -15.08
N ASP A 180 6.98 5.56 -15.43
CA ASP A 180 6.27 4.68 -16.38
C ASP A 180 4.85 4.34 -15.88
N VAL A 181 4.58 4.60 -14.61
CA VAL A 181 3.33 4.31 -13.91
C VAL A 181 2.44 5.57 -13.84
N THR A 182 2.88 6.67 -14.47
CA THR A 182 2.11 7.92 -14.57
C THR A 182 1.42 8.13 -15.91
N GLU A 183 1.57 7.18 -16.83
CA GLU A 183 0.78 7.13 -18.06
C GLU A 183 -0.35 6.11 -17.86
N PRO A 184 -1.62 6.53 -17.87
CA PRO A 184 -2.71 5.56 -17.91
C PRO A 184 -2.56 4.73 -19.19
N GLU A 185 -2.63 3.40 -19.07
CA GLU A 185 -2.90 2.56 -20.23
C GLU A 185 -4.21 3.05 -20.86
N ASN A 186 -4.11 3.64 -22.06
CA ASN A 186 -5.25 4.10 -22.85
C ASN A 186 -6.08 2.93 -23.37
#